data_AF-A0A7X9JDK9-F1
#
_entry.id   AF-A0A7X9JDK9-F1
#
_cell.length_a   1.000
_cell.length_b   1.000
_cell.length_c   1.000
_cell.angle_alpha   90.00
_cell.angle_beta   90.00
_cell.angle_gamma   90.00
#
_symmetry.space_group_name_H-M   'P 1'
#
loop_
_entity.id
_entity.type
_entity.pdbx_description
1 polymer ?
#
loop_
_entity_poly.entity_id
_entity_poly.type
_entity_poly.pdbx_seq_one_letter_code
_entity_poly.pdbx_strand_id
1 'polypeptide(L)'
;DLCADRIDYSLRGLLAYKVSGEDKVRSILNSLTVENGRWIFKDFDSAYEYAKLFKTLNEGYYAAIETAVMFRRVGDYLKYALHRKYVTEEDLYTTDKNVLEKINKNLENDAELKKLWNRMNSNKGYEINSNNYDAKVYCKSRIVDPLCRHKGEVKRVSDAEPGWKGVVEQESKPKRYLIKFSD
;
A
#
# COMPACT_ATOMS: atom_id res chain seq x y z
N ASP A 1 -3.34 15.08 -2.24
CA ASP A 1 -3.74 15.78 -1.01
C ASP A 1 -4.28 14.80 0.02
N LEU A 2 -4.47 15.23 1.27
CA LEU A 2 -5.09 14.40 2.30
C LEU A 2 -6.62 14.39 2.15
N CYS A 3 -7.20 13.22 2.32
CA CYS A 3 -8.64 12.99 2.43
C CYS A 3 -8.92 12.12 3.65
N ALA A 4 -10.18 12.04 4.07
CA ALA A 4 -10.58 11.25 5.23
C ALA A 4 -10.10 9.79 5.15
N ASP A 5 -10.21 9.17 3.97
CA ASP A 5 -9.70 7.82 3.72
C ASP A 5 -8.20 7.68 4.02
N ARG A 6 -7.35 8.55 3.44
CA ARG A 6 -5.90 8.53 3.68
C ARG A 6 -5.54 8.74 5.14
N ILE A 7 -6.27 9.60 5.84
CA ILE A 7 -6.06 9.84 7.26
C ILE A 7 -6.42 8.57 8.04
N ASP A 8 -7.62 8.02 7.84
CA ASP A 8 -8.12 6.84 8.54
C ASP A 8 -7.22 5.61 8.34
N TYR A 9 -7.00 5.18 7.09
CA TYR A 9 -6.24 3.94 6.86
C TYR A 9 -4.78 4.08 7.27
N SER A 10 -4.18 5.27 7.18
CA SER A 10 -2.79 5.46 7.59
C SER A 10 -2.65 5.40 9.09
N LEU A 11 -3.49 6.11 9.85
CA LEU A 11 -3.46 6.08 11.32
C LEU A 11 -3.78 4.69 11.86
N ARG A 12 -4.78 4.01 11.28
CA ARG A 12 -5.07 2.61 11.61
C ARG A 12 -3.90 1.68 11.25
N GLY A 13 -3.27 1.91 10.10
CA GLY A 13 -2.10 1.18 9.64
C GLY A 13 -0.89 1.35 10.56
N LEU A 14 -0.66 2.55 11.11
CA LEU A 14 0.42 2.79 12.07
C LEU A 14 0.32 1.87 13.29
N LEU A 15 -0.90 1.63 13.79
CA LEU A 15 -1.16 0.74 14.90
C LEU A 15 -1.11 -0.74 14.48
N ALA A 16 -1.83 -1.09 13.41
CA ALA A 16 -1.95 -2.47 12.95
C ALA A 16 -0.60 -3.08 12.56
N TYR A 17 0.27 -2.28 11.94
CA TYR A 17 1.61 -2.69 11.54
C TYR A 17 2.68 -2.37 12.59
N LYS A 18 2.29 -1.88 13.79
CA LYS A 18 3.20 -1.53 14.89
C LYS A 18 4.32 -0.55 14.49
N VAL A 19 4.04 0.33 13.51
CA VAL A 19 4.95 1.41 13.08
C VAL A 19 4.95 2.54 14.11
N SER A 20 3.84 2.73 14.82
CA SER A 20 3.73 3.70 15.91
C SER A 20 2.76 3.22 17.00
N GLY A 21 2.79 3.89 18.15
CA GLY A 21 1.92 3.61 19.29
C GLY A 21 0.68 4.51 19.34
N GLU A 22 -0.29 4.12 20.17
CA GLU A 22 -1.56 4.85 20.33
C GLU A 22 -1.39 6.31 20.73
N ASP A 23 -0.48 6.61 21.66
CA ASP A 23 -0.24 7.99 22.12
C ASP A 23 0.22 8.91 20.98
N LYS A 24 1.14 8.41 20.13
CA LYS A 24 1.64 9.16 18.98
C LYS A 24 0.54 9.35 17.93
N VAL A 25 -0.22 8.29 17.63
CA VAL A 25 -1.35 8.35 16.69
C VAL A 25 -2.42 9.33 17.17
N ARG A 26 -2.75 9.31 18.46
CA ARG A 26 -3.71 10.23 19.08
C ARG A 26 -3.20 11.67 19.04
N SER A 27 -1.91 11.90 19.31
CA SER A 27 -1.29 13.23 19.19
C SER A 27 -1.40 13.79 17.77
N ILE A 28 -1.06 12.98 16.75
CA ILE A 28 -1.21 13.35 15.34
C ILE A 28 -2.67 13.68 15.02
N LEU A 29 -3.62 12.83 15.42
CA LEU A 29 -5.04 13.08 15.17
C LEU A 29 -5.52 14.38 15.83
N ASN A 30 -5.11 14.63 17.07
CA ASN A 30 -5.47 15.84 17.82
C ASN A 30 -4.86 17.12 17.22
N SER A 31 -3.75 16.99 16.48
CA SER A 31 -3.11 18.10 15.77
C SER A 31 -3.78 18.44 14.43
N LEU A 32 -4.69 17.60 13.93
CA LEU A 32 -5.40 17.83 12.68
C LEU A 32 -6.61 18.77 12.89
N THR A 33 -6.82 19.68 11.94
CA THR A 33 -7.96 20.60 11.92
C THR A 33 -8.43 20.84 10.48
N VAL A 34 -9.52 21.59 10.33
CA VAL A 34 -10.09 21.97 9.03
C VAL A 34 -10.10 23.48 8.91
N GLU A 35 -9.54 23.99 7.81
CA GLU A 35 -9.55 25.40 7.48
C GLU A 35 -9.80 25.54 5.98
N ASN A 36 -10.80 26.36 5.61
CA ASN A 36 -11.22 26.56 4.22
C ASN A 36 -11.48 25.23 3.47
N GLY A 37 -12.16 24.29 4.13
CA GLY A 37 -12.51 22.98 3.58
C GLY A 37 -11.33 22.02 3.35
N ARG A 38 -10.15 22.32 3.89
CA ARG A 38 -8.94 21.50 3.75
C ARG A 38 -8.46 20.99 5.10
N TRP A 39 -7.94 19.77 5.11
CA TRP A 39 -7.24 19.21 6.26
C TRP A 39 -5.88 19.89 6.44
N ILE A 40 -5.63 20.42 7.63
CA ILE A 40 -4.41 21.15 7.98
C ILE A 40 -3.95 20.70 9.37
N PHE A 41 -2.65 20.57 9.55
CA PHE A 41 -2.04 20.39 10.87
C PHE A 41 -1.85 21.73 11.58
N LYS A 42 -2.15 21.77 12.89
CA LYS A 42 -2.06 22.97 13.73
C LYS A 42 -0.66 23.57 13.81
N ASP A 43 0.36 22.75 13.57
CA ASP A 43 1.77 23.12 13.58
C ASP A 43 2.58 22.29 12.58
N PHE A 44 3.78 22.77 12.27
CA PHE A 44 4.70 22.11 11.34
C PHE A 44 5.21 20.77 11.86
N ASP A 45 5.55 20.67 13.15
CA ASP A 45 6.20 19.47 13.71
C ASP A 45 5.29 18.25 13.62
N SER A 46 4.00 18.43 13.95
CA SER A 46 2.99 17.36 13.86
C SER A 46 2.75 16.93 12.41
N ALA A 47 2.72 17.90 11.48
CA ALA A 47 2.55 17.63 10.06
C ALA A 47 3.73 16.86 9.47
N TYR A 48 4.93 17.28 9.83
CA TYR A 48 6.17 16.68 9.36
C TYR A 48 6.35 15.27 9.94
N GLU A 49 6.04 15.09 11.23
CA GLU A 49 6.02 13.78 11.87
C GLU A 49 5.04 12.83 11.17
N TYR A 50 3.81 13.28 10.90
CA TYR A 50 2.85 12.50 10.14
C TYR A 50 3.35 12.15 8.74
N ALA A 51 3.95 13.11 8.03
CA ALA A 51 4.49 12.89 6.69
C ALA A 51 5.60 11.81 6.68
N LYS A 52 6.50 11.82 7.67
CA LYS A 52 7.52 10.78 7.86
C LYS A 52 6.91 9.41 8.17
N LEU A 53 5.96 9.34 9.08
CA LEU A 53 5.28 8.08 9.44
C LEU A 53 4.51 7.49 8.25
N PHE A 54 3.84 8.34 7.46
CA PHE A 54 3.18 7.92 6.24
C PHE A 54 4.18 7.39 5.21
N LYS A 55 5.33 8.06 5.05
CA LYS A 55 6.42 7.57 4.19
C LYS A 55 6.85 6.16 4.60
N THR A 56 7.06 5.91 5.90
CA THR A 56 7.38 4.57 6.41
C THR A 56 6.31 3.54 6.03
N LEU A 57 5.03 3.88 6.18
CA LEU A 57 3.93 3.00 5.75
C LEU A 57 3.96 2.73 4.24
N ASN A 58 4.23 3.76 3.45
CA ASN A 58 4.29 3.65 2.00
C ASN A 58 5.43 2.73 1.54
N GLU A 59 6.62 2.92 2.09
CA GLU A 59 7.80 2.14 1.72
C GLU A 59 7.76 0.72 2.24
N GLY A 60 7.28 0.51 3.47
CA GLY A 60 7.27 -0.81 4.11
C GLY A 60 6.05 -1.66 3.76
N TYR A 61 4.93 -1.05 3.35
CA TYR A 61 3.66 -1.78 3.20
C TYR A 61 2.94 -1.44 1.90
N TYR A 62 2.68 -0.17 1.60
CA TYR A 62 1.76 0.16 0.50
C TYR A 62 2.37 0.01 -0.90
N ALA A 63 3.68 0.18 -0.99
CA ALA A 63 4.42 0.12 -2.24
C ALA A 63 5.70 -0.72 -2.13
N ALA A 64 5.83 -1.51 -1.06
CA ALA A 64 6.93 -2.45 -0.85
C ALA A 64 6.96 -3.57 -1.90
N ILE A 65 8.09 -4.29 -1.95
CA ILE A 65 8.24 -5.43 -2.87
C ILE A 65 7.28 -6.57 -2.52
N GLU A 66 7.08 -6.84 -1.23
CA GLU A 66 6.17 -7.85 -0.73
C GLU A 66 4.74 -7.61 -1.24
N THR A 67 4.33 -6.34 -1.30
CA THR A 67 3.03 -5.94 -1.85
C THR A 67 2.95 -6.12 -3.35
N ALA A 68 4.02 -5.81 -4.08
CA ALA A 68 4.07 -6.07 -5.52
C ALA A 68 3.98 -7.57 -5.84
N VAL A 69 4.68 -8.40 -5.07
CA VAL A 69 4.68 -9.85 -5.18
C VAL A 69 3.30 -10.42 -4.83
N MET A 70 2.71 -9.97 -3.72
CA MET A 70 1.35 -10.33 -3.32
C MET A 70 0.35 -10.01 -4.43
N PHE A 71 0.32 -8.79 -4.95
CA PHE A 71 -0.61 -8.39 -6.01
C PHE A 71 -0.45 -9.26 -7.26
N ARG A 72 0.79 -9.55 -7.66
CA ARG A 72 1.04 -10.43 -8.80
C ARG A 72 0.51 -11.85 -8.55
N ARG A 73 0.86 -12.44 -7.41
CA ARG A 73 0.50 -13.84 -7.10
C ARG A 73 -1.00 -14.05 -6.93
N VAL A 74 -1.67 -13.15 -6.20
CA VAL A 74 -3.13 -13.18 -6.04
C VAL A 74 -3.80 -12.94 -7.40
N GLY A 75 -3.30 -11.97 -8.18
CA GLY A 75 -3.82 -11.68 -9.51
C GLY A 75 -3.70 -12.86 -10.47
N ASP A 76 -2.57 -13.56 -10.49
CA ASP A 76 -2.36 -14.73 -11.33
C ASP A 76 -3.31 -15.88 -10.92
N TYR A 77 -3.48 -16.11 -9.62
CA TYR A 77 -4.41 -17.12 -9.09
C TYR A 77 -5.87 -16.85 -9.50
N LEU A 78 -6.35 -15.63 -9.25
CA LEU A 78 -7.72 -15.23 -9.58
C LEU A 78 -7.96 -15.20 -11.09
N LYS A 79 -7.01 -14.68 -11.88
CA LYS A 79 -7.11 -14.64 -13.34
C LYS A 79 -7.21 -16.05 -13.92
N TYR A 80 -6.41 -16.99 -13.42
CA TYR A 80 -6.48 -18.38 -13.83
C TYR A 80 -7.84 -19.00 -13.47
N ALA A 81 -8.31 -18.80 -12.24
CA ALA A 81 -9.60 -19.33 -11.79
C ALA A 81 -10.80 -18.80 -12.60
N LEU A 82 -10.80 -17.51 -12.95
CA LEU A 82 -11.81 -16.89 -13.83
C LEU A 82 -11.74 -17.48 -15.25
N HIS A 83 -10.53 -17.64 -15.81
CA HIS A 83 -10.34 -18.24 -17.13
C HIS A 83 -10.87 -19.69 -17.19
N ARG A 84 -10.66 -20.46 -16.11
CA ARG A 84 -11.18 -21.83 -15.96
C ARG A 84 -12.66 -21.89 -15.58
N LYS A 85 -13.30 -20.74 -15.32
CA LYS A 85 -14.69 -20.62 -14.84
C LYS A 85 -14.94 -21.35 -13.52
N TYR A 86 -13.92 -21.47 -12.66
CA TYR A 86 -14.09 -21.99 -11.29
C TYR A 86 -14.83 -20.98 -10.40
N VAL A 87 -14.75 -19.71 -10.77
CA VAL A 87 -15.54 -18.58 -10.26
C VAL A 87 -15.91 -17.67 -11.41
N THR A 88 -16.91 -16.83 -11.18
CA THR A 88 -17.41 -15.76 -12.06
C THR A 88 -16.96 -14.39 -11.58
N GLU A 89 -17.20 -13.34 -12.37
CA GLU A 89 -16.92 -11.96 -11.91
C GLU A 89 -17.85 -11.57 -10.76
N GLU A 90 -19.09 -12.05 -10.76
CA GLU A 90 -20.08 -11.83 -9.71
C GLU A 90 -19.59 -12.40 -8.36
N ASP A 91 -18.86 -13.52 -8.39
CA ASP A 91 -18.29 -14.09 -7.18
C ASP A 91 -17.29 -13.16 -6.50
N LEU A 92 -16.58 -12.32 -7.26
CA LEU A 92 -15.61 -11.36 -6.73
C LEU A 92 -16.25 -10.26 -5.88
N TYR A 93 -17.58 -10.08 -5.99
CA TYR A 93 -18.36 -9.16 -5.14
C TYR A 93 -18.85 -9.80 -3.84
N THR A 94 -18.37 -11.01 -3.51
CA THR A 94 -18.67 -11.68 -2.24
C THR A 94 -17.59 -11.39 -1.17
N THR A 95 -17.00 -12.41 -0.56
CA THR A 95 -15.92 -12.27 0.43
C THR A 95 -14.72 -13.11 0.01
N ASP A 96 -13.51 -12.74 0.47
CA ASP A 96 -12.28 -13.49 0.21
C ASP A 96 -12.46 -14.97 0.54
N LYS A 97 -13.06 -15.30 1.69
CA LYS A 97 -13.35 -16.68 2.10
C LYS A 97 -14.22 -17.40 1.08
N ASN A 98 -15.34 -16.79 0.67
CA ASN A 98 -16.28 -17.41 -0.26
C ASN A 98 -15.65 -17.64 -1.65
N VAL A 99 -14.89 -16.66 -2.15
CA VAL A 99 -14.16 -16.77 -3.42
C VAL A 99 -13.14 -17.89 -3.34
N LEU A 100 -12.28 -17.90 -2.31
CA LEU A 100 -11.24 -18.92 -2.16
C LEU A 100 -11.83 -20.32 -1.97
N GLU A 101 -12.89 -20.47 -1.18
CA GLU A 101 -13.57 -21.77 -1.00
C GLU A 101 -14.14 -22.32 -2.32
N LYS A 102 -14.67 -21.45 -3.19
CA LYS A 102 -15.14 -21.87 -4.52
C LYS A 102 -14.00 -22.34 -5.41
N ILE A 103 -12.92 -21.56 -5.49
CA ILE A 103 -11.76 -21.90 -6.34
C ILE A 103 -11.09 -23.18 -5.83
N ASN A 104 -10.87 -23.27 -4.50
CA ASN A 104 -10.05 -24.31 -3.87
C ASN A 104 -10.60 -25.74 -4.02
N LYS A 105 -11.90 -25.90 -4.31
CA LYS A 105 -12.50 -27.21 -4.63
C LYS A 105 -11.84 -27.92 -5.82
N ASN A 106 -11.16 -27.15 -6.68
CA ASN A 106 -10.53 -27.65 -7.89
C ASN A 106 -9.04 -27.97 -7.72
N LEU A 107 -8.44 -27.73 -6.54
CA LEU A 107 -6.99 -27.85 -6.33
C LEU A 107 -6.45 -29.27 -6.55
N GLU A 108 -7.20 -30.30 -6.22
CA GLU A 108 -6.75 -31.68 -6.40
C GLU A 108 -6.78 -32.15 -7.86
N ASN A 109 -7.52 -31.45 -8.73
CA ASN A 109 -7.73 -31.84 -10.13
C ASN A 109 -7.04 -30.89 -11.12
N ASP A 110 -6.43 -29.80 -10.64
CA ASP A 110 -5.80 -28.78 -11.48
C ASP A 110 -4.40 -28.44 -10.94
N ALA A 111 -3.38 -29.05 -11.55
CA ALA A 111 -2.00 -28.92 -11.11
C ALA A 111 -1.47 -27.48 -11.23
N GLU A 112 -1.90 -26.73 -12.25
CA GLU A 112 -1.49 -25.33 -12.42
C GLU A 112 -2.17 -24.43 -11.38
N LEU A 113 -3.45 -24.66 -11.08
CA LEU A 113 -4.12 -23.99 -9.97
C LEU A 113 -3.41 -24.27 -8.64
N LYS A 114 -3.02 -25.53 -8.38
CA LYS A 114 -2.30 -25.93 -7.17
C LYS A 114 -0.93 -25.25 -7.06
N LYS A 115 -0.21 -25.13 -8.18
CA LYS A 115 1.05 -24.38 -8.27
C LYS A 115 0.84 -22.90 -7.93
N LEU A 116 -0.17 -22.25 -8.52
CA LEU A 116 -0.49 -20.84 -8.25
C LEU A 116 -0.94 -20.60 -6.80
N TRP A 117 -1.73 -21.52 -6.24
CA TRP A 117 -2.13 -21.50 -4.82
C TRP A 117 -0.91 -21.58 -3.89
N ASN A 118 0.01 -22.52 -4.15
CA ASN A 118 1.24 -22.65 -3.36
C ASN A 118 2.12 -21.40 -3.48
N ARG A 119 2.23 -20.83 -4.69
CA ARG A 119 2.97 -19.59 -4.92
C ARG A 119 2.37 -18.44 -4.13
N MET A 120 1.04 -18.26 -4.17
CA MET A 120 0.33 -17.21 -3.43
C MET A 120 0.51 -17.29 -1.92
N ASN A 121 0.58 -18.51 -1.36
CA ASN A 121 0.70 -18.73 0.08
C ASN A 121 2.16 -18.84 0.58
N SER A 122 3.15 -18.74 -0.31
CA SER A 122 4.56 -18.76 0.06
C SER A 122 5.10 -17.34 0.32
N ASN A 123 6.02 -17.19 1.27
CA ASN A 123 6.80 -15.95 1.45
C ASN A 123 8.16 -15.98 0.71
N LYS A 124 8.47 -17.08 0.02
CA LYS A 124 9.70 -17.29 -0.75
C LYS A 124 9.38 -17.49 -2.23
N GLY A 125 10.38 -17.78 -3.04
CA GLY A 125 10.20 -18.19 -4.44
C GLY A 125 10.11 -17.01 -5.41
N TYR A 126 10.80 -15.92 -5.12
CA TYR A 126 10.94 -14.79 -6.04
C TYR A 126 12.27 -14.06 -5.82
N GLU A 127 12.74 -13.39 -6.87
CA GLU A 127 13.85 -12.44 -6.83
C GLU A 127 13.55 -11.21 -7.70
N ILE A 128 14.35 -10.15 -7.52
CA ILE A 128 14.31 -8.97 -8.40
C ILE A 128 15.40 -9.10 -9.44
N ASN A 129 14.98 -9.15 -10.70
CA ASN A 129 15.89 -9.38 -11.80
C ASN A 129 15.51 -8.50 -12.99
N SER A 130 16.37 -7.55 -13.34
CA SER A 130 16.10 -6.62 -14.43
C SER A 130 16.29 -7.22 -15.83
N ASN A 131 17.05 -8.31 -15.93
CA ASN A 131 17.48 -8.90 -17.20
C ASN A 131 16.59 -10.09 -17.60
N ASN A 132 16.03 -10.78 -16.62
CA ASN A 132 15.14 -11.93 -16.83
C ASN A 132 14.06 -11.90 -15.75
N TYR A 133 12.84 -11.47 -16.11
CA TYR A 133 11.71 -11.38 -15.19
C TYR A 133 10.45 -11.98 -15.83
N ASP A 134 9.56 -12.49 -14.99
CA ASP A 134 8.26 -13.03 -15.41
C ASP A 134 7.16 -11.96 -15.30
N ALA A 135 7.32 -11.04 -14.35
CA ALA A 135 6.32 -10.02 -14.07
C ALA A 135 6.94 -8.64 -13.87
N LYS A 136 6.31 -7.65 -14.49
CA LYS A 136 6.52 -6.24 -14.22
C LYS A 136 5.35 -5.72 -13.39
N VAL A 137 5.63 -5.19 -12.21
CA VAL A 137 4.61 -4.70 -11.28
C VAL A 137 4.93 -3.25 -10.90
N TYR A 138 3.90 -2.42 -10.92
CA TYR A 138 3.97 -1.05 -10.46
C TYR A 138 3.13 -0.88 -9.21
N CYS A 139 3.75 -0.43 -8.14
CA CYS A 139 3.03 -0.01 -6.95
C CYS A 139 2.86 1.50 -6.98
N LYS A 140 1.62 1.96 -6.87
CA LYS A 140 1.29 3.39 -6.74
C LYS A 140 1.88 3.91 -5.43
N SER A 141 2.70 4.96 -5.52
CA SER A 141 3.14 5.66 -4.31
C SER A 141 1.98 6.45 -3.70
N ARG A 142 1.95 6.44 -2.37
CA ARG A 142 0.95 7.12 -1.55
C ARG A 142 1.56 8.21 -0.68
N ILE A 143 2.81 8.64 -0.93
CA ILE A 143 3.47 9.72 -0.20
C ILE A 143 2.54 10.94 -0.04
N VAL A 144 2.65 11.60 1.11
CA VAL A 144 1.84 12.76 1.45
C VAL A 144 2.74 13.96 1.73
N ASP A 145 2.21 15.12 1.41
CA ASP A 145 2.79 16.41 1.71
C ASP A 145 1.69 17.27 2.35
N PRO A 146 1.45 17.11 3.66
CA PRO A 146 0.30 17.71 4.30
C PRO A 146 0.42 19.22 4.41
N LEU A 147 -0.71 19.92 4.46
CA LEU A 147 -0.74 21.33 4.84
C LEU A 147 -0.55 21.47 6.35
N CYS A 148 0.16 22.51 6.76
CA CYS A 148 0.35 22.85 8.16
C CYS A 148 0.40 24.36 8.35
N ARG A 149 0.10 24.80 9.58
CA ARG A 149 0.34 26.18 9.99
C ARG A 149 1.81 26.30 10.41
N HIS A 150 2.56 27.15 9.73
CA HIS A 150 3.96 27.42 10.00
C HIS A 150 4.22 28.93 9.93
N LYS A 151 4.72 29.51 11.02
CA LYS A 151 5.01 30.96 11.13
C LYS A 151 3.82 31.86 10.72
N GLY A 152 2.60 31.47 11.12
CA GLY A 152 1.37 32.22 10.85
C GLY A 152 0.73 31.96 9.49
N GLU A 153 1.41 31.26 8.59
CA GLU A 153 0.92 30.95 7.24
C GLU A 153 0.57 29.47 7.11
N VAL A 154 -0.36 29.16 6.19
CA VAL A 154 -0.64 27.78 5.78
C VAL A 154 0.28 27.42 4.62
N LYS A 155 1.11 26.39 4.80
CA LYS A 155 2.06 25.90 3.79
C LYS A 155 2.09 24.39 3.75
N ARG A 156 2.64 23.81 2.67
CA ARG A 156 2.97 22.38 2.66
C ARG A 156 4.20 22.14 3.53
N VAL A 157 4.35 20.93 4.03
CA VAL A 157 5.58 20.51 4.73
C VAL A 157 6.79 20.71 3.83
N SER A 158 6.70 20.33 2.55
CA SER A 158 7.80 20.52 1.59
C SER A 158 8.16 21.98 1.29
N ASP A 159 7.23 22.92 1.49
CA ASP A 159 7.49 24.36 1.35
C ASP A 159 8.22 24.92 2.57
N ALA A 160 8.02 24.32 3.76
CA ALA A 160 8.62 24.74 5.02
C ALA A 160 9.95 24.03 5.33
N GLU A 161 10.17 22.82 4.79
CA GLU A 161 11.38 22.00 4.97
C GLU A 161 11.96 21.58 3.61
N PRO A 162 13.02 22.26 3.13
CA PRO A 162 13.62 21.98 1.82
C PRO A 162 14.07 20.53 1.64
N GLY A 163 14.55 19.87 2.72
CA GLY A 163 14.94 18.46 2.66
C GLY A 163 13.76 17.53 2.33
N TRP A 164 12.55 17.87 2.78
CA TRP A 164 11.36 17.09 2.51
C TRP A 164 10.87 17.22 1.07
N LYS A 165 11.11 18.37 0.42
CA LYS A 165 10.74 18.58 -0.98
C LYS A 165 11.35 17.53 -1.91
N GLY A 166 12.64 17.28 -1.79
CA GLY A 166 13.32 16.23 -2.56
C GLY A 166 12.76 14.83 -2.27
N VAL A 167 12.39 14.56 -1.02
CA VAL A 167 11.72 13.30 -0.64
C VAL A 167 10.38 13.17 -1.34
N VAL A 168 9.53 14.20 -1.34
CA VAL A 168 8.22 14.16 -2.03
C VAL A 168 8.39 13.95 -3.53
N GLU A 169 9.31 14.67 -4.17
CA GLU A 169 9.57 14.55 -5.62
C GLU A 169 10.05 13.14 -6.01
N GLN A 170 10.97 12.58 -5.23
CA GLN A 170 11.47 11.22 -5.44
C GLN A 170 10.39 10.17 -5.17
N GLU A 171 9.76 10.26 -4.00
CA GLU A 171 8.85 9.24 -3.50
C GLU A 171 7.49 9.28 -4.18
N SER A 172 7.10 10.35 -4.85
CA SER A 172 5.85 10.41 -5.63
C SER A 172 5.84 9.49 -6.84
N LYS A 173 7.02 9.08 -7.32
CA LYS A 173 7.14 8.17 -8.48
C LYS A 173 6.63 6.77 -8.12
N PRO A 174 5.85 6.10 -8.99
CA PRO A 174 5.48 4.71 -8.78
C PRO A 174 6.71 3.81 -8.60
N LYS A 175 6.63 2.89 -7.64
CA LYS A 175 7.69 1.91 -7.43
C LYS A 175 7.55 0.79 -8.45
N ARG A 176 8.64 0.44 -9.11
CA ARG A 176 8.66 -0.53 -10.22
C ARG A 176 9.49 -1.74 -9.83
N TYR A 177 8.88 -2.90 -9.89
CA TYR A 177 9.51 -4.18 -9.56
C TYR A 177 9.48 -5.11 -10.77
N LEU A 178 10.62 -5.73 -11.05
CA LEU A 178 10.82 -6.72 -12.11
C LEU A 178 11.07 -8.06 -11.41
N ILE A 179 10.02 -8.85 -11.31
CA ILE A 179 9.95 -10.03 -10.45
C ILE A 179 10.18 -11.27 -11.31
N LYS A 180 11.17 -12.07 -10.92
CA LYS A 180 11.36 -13.44 -11.40
C LYS A 180 10.83 -14.39 -10.32
N PHE A 181 10.01 -15.35 -10.69
CA PHE A 181 9.57 -16.41 -9.80
C PHE A 181 10.48 -17.63 -9.95
N SER A 182 10.73 -18.29 -8.82
CA SER A 182 11.42 -19.57 -8.75
C SER A 182 10.42 -20.59 -8.20
N ASP A 183 9.43 -20.89 -9.02
CA ASP A 183 8.43 -21.95 -8.81
C ASP A 183 9.06 -23.35 -8.76
#